data_AF-A0A849TBP2-F1
#
_entry.id   AF-A0A849TBP2-F1
#
_cell.length_a   1.000
_cell.length_b   1.000
_cell.length_c   1.000
_cell.angle_alpha   90.00
_cell.angle_beta   90.00
_cell.angle_gamma   90.00
#
_symmetry.space_group_name_H-M   'P 1'
#
loop_
_entity.id
_entity.type
_entity.pdbx_description
1 polymer ?
#
loop_
_entity_poly.entity_id
_entity_poly.type
_entity_poly.pdbx_seq_one_letter_code
_entity_poly.pdbx_strand_id
1 'polypeptide(L)'
;MLKASLKIPALFFACLAQAHAAIAINSARIWPAQDYTRLTIESKQAIPHNMFTVKNPKRLVVDLENIEASDQLNELGKKISSNDPYIASVRVGKFKPTVTRLVLDLKNDVKPQLFDLNPVGDYGYRLVLDIYPALPPDPMMALLEPPVTTAASAPVATESLAQKPAEENKVALPFSSTSNKSNG
;
A
#
# COMPACT_ATOMS: atom_id res chain seq x y z
N MET A 1 25.32 66.07 -43.37
CA MET A 1 24.13 65.17 -43.37
C MET A 1 24.36 64.11 -42.30
N LEU A 2 23.57 64.16 -41.23
CA LEU A 2 23.81 63.47 -39.96
C LEU A 2 23.27 62.02 -40.03
N LYS A 3 24.10 61.02 -39.75
CA LYS A 3 23.69 59.61 -39.67
C LYS A 3 23.09 59.34 -38.29
N ALA A 4 21.78 59.13 -38.21
CA ALA A 4 21.12 58.67 -36.99
C ALA A 4 21.28 57.15 -36.87
N SER A 5 21.92 56.69 -35.79
CA SER A 5 22.07 55.27 -35.48
C SER A 5 21.13 54.94 -34.31
N LEU A 6 20.05 54.24 -34.61
CA LEU A 6 19.03 53.79 -33.66
C LEU A 6 19.50 52.48 -33.03
N LYS A 7 19.85 52.50 -31.74
CA LYS A 7 20.23 51.29 -30.99
C LYS A 7 18.98 50.71 -30.32
N ILE A 8 18.53 49.55 -30.79
CA ILE A 8 17.46 48.75 -30.16
C ILE A 8 18.09 47.94 -29.03
N PRO A 9 17.68 48.09 -27.76
CA PRO A 9 18.17 47.22 -26.70
C PRO A 9 17.45 45.87 -26.81
N ALA A 10 18.22 44.81 -27.06
CA ALA A 10 17.73 43.45 -27.02
C ALA A 10 17.39 43.08 -25.55
N LEU A 11 16.11 43.09 -25.21
CA LEU A 11 15.59 42.62 -23.94
C LEU A 11 15.69 41.08 -23.93
N PHE A 12 16.77 40.55 -23.36
CA PHE A 12 16.94 39.12 -23.12
C PHE A 12 15.90 38.66 -22.09
N PHE A 13 14.77 38.13 -22.58
CA PHE A 13 13.79 37.46 -21.74
C PHE A 13 14.37 36.09 -21.33
N ALA A 14 15.12 36.08 -20.23
CA ALA A 14 15.61 34.86 -19.62
C ALA A 14 14.41 34.03 -19.17
N CYS A 15 14.10 32.98 -19.93
CA CYS A 15 13.09 32.00 -19.58
C CYS A 15 13.61 31.22 -18.35
N LEU A 16 13.26 31.67 -17.14
CA LEU A 16 13.50 30.90 -15.93
C LEU A 16 12.59 29.67 -15.99
N ALA A 17 13.17 28.53 -16.38
CA ALA A 17 12.49 27.25 -16.23
C ALA A 17 12.22 27.02 -14.74
N GLN A 18 10.94 27.03 -14.34
CA GLN A 18 10.55 26.66 -12.99
C GLN A 18 10.83 25.18 -12.77
N ALA A 19 11.93 24.88 -12.08
CA ALA A 19 12.21 23.54 -11.59
C ALA A 19 11.23 23.24 -10.45
N HIS A 20 10.22 22.42 -10.72
CA HIS A 20 9.38 21.85 -9.67
C HIS A 20 10.12 20.69 -9.02
N ALA A 21 10.24 20.74 -7.69
CA ALA A 21 10.81 19.64 -6.92
C ALA A 21 9.92 18.39 -7.08
N ALA A 22 10.54 17.22 -7.25
CA ALA A 22 9.81 15.98 -7.34
C ALA A 22 9.11 15.65 -6.01
N ILE A 23 7.90 15.10 -6.10
CA ILE A 23 7.12 14.58 -4.99
C ILE A 23 7.79 13.29 -4.51
N ALA A 24 8.15 13.26 -3.23
CA ALA A 24 8.71 12.09 -2.60
C ALA A 24 7.62 11.09 -2.20
N ILE A 25 7.83 9.81 -2.55
CA ILE A 25 6.98 8.70 -2.11
C ILE A 25 7.44 8.23 -0.72
N ASN A 26 6.56 8.30 0.26
CA ASN A 26 6.81 7.84 1.62
C ASN A 26 6.69 6.33 1.74
N SER A 27 5.67 5.74 1.11
CA SER A 27 5.48 4.30 1.09
C SER A 27 4.68 3.84 -0.12
N ALA A 28 4.91 2.60 -0.54
CA ALA A 28 4.05 1.93 -1.49
C ALA A 28 3.78 0.50 -1.01
N ARG A 29 2.52 0.10 -1.03
CA ARG A 29 2.03 -1.17 -0.49
C ARG A 29 1.13 -1.86 -1.51
N ILE A 30 1.12 -3.18 -1.46
CA ILE A 30 0.22 -4.02 -2.24
C ILE A 30 -0.39 -5.09 -1.35
N TRP A 31 -1.70 -5.31 -1.49
CA TRP A 31 -2.47 -6.31 -0.78
C TRP A 31 -3.22 -7.18 -1.80
N PRO A 32 -2.71 -8.39 -2.10
CA PRO A 32 -3.37 -9.34 -2.99
C PRO A 32 -4.48 -10.09 -2.24
N ALA A 33 -5.69 -10.12 -2.79
CA ALA A 33 -6.79 -10.92 -2.26
C ALA A 33 -7.74 -11.37 -3.36
N GLN A 34 -8.62 -12.31 -3.02
CA GLN A 34 -9.59 -12.87 -3.94
C GLN A 34 -10.65 -11.85 -4.36
N ASP A 35 -11.07 -10.95 -3.47
CA ASP A 35 -12.12 -9.97 -3.82
C ASP A 35 -11.58 -8.80 -4.65
N TYR A 36 -10.36 -8.36 -4.34
CA TYR A 36 -9.63 -7.33 -5.09
C TYR A 36 -8.15 -7.32 -4.70
N THR A 37 -7.30 -6.84 -5.62
CA THR A 37 -5.94 -6.42 -5.25
C THR A 37 -5.92 -4.91 -5.03
N ARG A 38 -5.39 -4.47 -3.87
CA ARG A 38 -5.20 -3.04 -3.57
C ARG A 38 -3.75 -2.66 -3.63
N LEU A 39 -3.45 -1.61 -4.37
CA LEU A 39 -2.17 -0.90 -4.36
C LEU A 39 -2.38 0.48 -3.73
N THR A 40 -1.50 0.87 -2.82
CA THR A 40 -1.56 2.17 -2.16
C THR A 40 -0.20 2.83 -2.21
N ILE A 41 -0.15 4.07 -2.70
CA ILE A 41 1.04 4.93 -2.74
C ILE A 41 0.77 6.11 -1.83
N GLU A 42 1.70 6.39 -0.91
CA GLU A 42 1.59 7.46 0.07
C GLU A 42 2.69 8.50 -0.12
N SER A 43 2.33 9.78 0.02
CA SER A 43 3.22 10.93 -0.13
C SER A 43 2.81 12.07 0.80
N LYS A 44 3.72 13.04 0.99
CA LYS A 44 3.43 14.29 1.73
C LYS A 44 2.61 15.30 0.92
N GLN A 45 2.44 15.08 -0.38
CA GLN A 45 1.72 15.96 -1.31
C GLN A 45 0.78 15.13 -2.17
N ALA A 46 -0.32 15.71 -2.65
CA ALA A 46 -1.23 15.03 -3.58
C ALA A 46 -0.47 14.56 -4.83
N ILE A 47 -0.83 13.38 -5.36
CA ILE A 47 -0.14 12.76 -6.49
C ILE A 47 -0.96 13.00 -7.76
N PRO A 48 -0.55 13.90 -8.67
CA PRO A 48 -1.21 14.02 -9.95
C PRO A 48 -0.93 12.76 -10.76
N HIS A 49 -1.98 12.19 -11.34
CA HIS A 49 -1.90 10.88 -11.95
C HIS A 49 -2.88 10.72 -13.12
N ASN A 50 -2.60 9.73 -13.96
CA ASN A 50 -3.51 9.31 -15.02
C ASN A 50 -3.53 7.78 -15.11
N MET A 51 -4.69 7.20 -15.39
CA MET A 51 -4.87 5.76 -15.52
C MET A 51 -5.52 5.40 -16.84
N PHE A 52 -4.98 4.38 -17.50
CA PHE A 52 -5.55 3.84 -18.72
C PHE A 52 -5.21 2.37 -18.89
N THR A 53 -5.97 1.67 -19.73
CA THR A 53 -5.75 0.26 -20.04
C THR A 53 -5.17 0.09 -21.43
N VAL A 54 -4.24 -0.86 -21.58
CA VAL A 54 -3.72 -1.28 -22.87
C VAL A 54 -4.16 -2.72 -23.13
N LYS A 55 -4.59 -3.00 -24.36
CA LYS A 55 -4.94 -4.35 -24.81
C LYS A 55 -3.75 -5.00 -25.51
N ASN A 56 -3.68 -6.32 -25.50
CA ASN A 56 -2.69 -7.14 -26.20
C ASN A 56 -1.20 -6.85 -25.85
N PRO A 57 -0.68 -7.33 -24.69
CA PRO A 57 -1.37 -8.02 -23.60
C PRO A 57 -2.18 -7.04 -22.73
N LYS A 58 -3.11 -7.58 -21.92
CA LYS A 58 -3.93 -6.79 -20.99
C LYS A 58 -3.03 -6.15 -19.93
N ARG A 59 -3.01 -4.83 -19.90
CA ARG A 59 -2.21 -4.05 -18.96
C ARG A 59 -3.02 -2.90 -18.40
N LEU A 60 -2.85 -2.66 -17.11
CA LEU A 60 -3.28 -1.43 -16.47
C LEU A 60 -2.05 -0.54 -16.29
N VAL A 61 -2.16 0.71 -16.72
CA VAL A 61 -1.06 1.67 -16.68
C VAL A 61 -1.48 2.85 -15.81
N VAL A 62 -0.61 3.21 -14.87
CA VAL A 62 -0.77 4.41 -14.04
C VAL A 62 0.47 5.27 -14.22
N ASP A 63 0.27 6.48 -14.74
CA ASP A 63 1.29 7.51 -14.81
C ASP A 63 1.21 8.37 -13.55
N LEU A 64 2.36 8.56 -12.91
CA LEU A 64 2.53 9.42 -11.75
C LEU A 64 3.37 10.63 -12.16
N GLU A 65 2.79 11.82 -12.05
CA GLU A 65 3.44 13.07 -12.44
C GLU A 65 4.23 13.68 -11.30
N ASN A 66 5.31 14.38 -11.65
CA ASN A 66 6.26 14.98 -10.73
C ASN A 66 6.88 13.98 -9.74
N ILE A 67 6.97 12.70 -10.10
CA ILE A 67 7.53 11.65 -9.27
C ILE A 67 8.71 11.00 -9.99
N GLU A 68 9.81 10.81 -9.27
CA GLU A 68 10.93 10.00 -9.72
C GLU A 68 10.81 8.56 -9.23
N ALA A 69 11.37 7.62 -9.98
CA ALA A 69 11.39 6.23 -9.56
C ALA A 69 12.21 6.09 -8.28
N SER A 70 11.59 5.55 -7.23
CA SER A 70 12.19 5.38 -5.90
C SER A 70 12.16 3.93 -5.46
N ASP A 71 12.93 3.58 -4.43
CA ASP A 71 12.97 2.22 -3.89
C ASP A 71 11.59 1.74 -3.41
N GLN A 72 10.81 2.63 -2.78
CA GLN A 72 9.43 2.34 -2.35
C GLN A 72 8.57 1.85 -3.52
N LEU A 73 8.66 2.50 -4.68
CA LEU A 73 7.91 2.09 -5.87
C LEU A 73 8.50 0.82 -6.49
N ASN A 74 9.84 0.73 -6.60
CA ASN A 74 10.51 -0.42 -7.20
C ASN A 74 10.27 -1.73 -6.41
N GLU A 75 10.04 -1.64 -5.11
CA GLU A 75 9.66 -2.78 -4.27
C GLU A 75 8.28 -3.36 -4.59
N LEU A 76 7.36 -2.60 -5.20
CA LEU A 76 6.04 -3.11 -5.58
C LEU A 76 6.16 -4.32 -6.51
N GLY A 77 7.08 -4.28 -7.47
CA GLY A 77 7.32 -5.40 -8.40
C GLY A 77 7.81 -6.67 -7.70
N LYS A 78 8.52 -6.53 -6.57
CA LYS A 78 9.04 -7.66 -5.78
C LYS A 78 8.00 -8.25 -4.83
N LYS A 79 6.98 -7.47 -4.47
CA LYS A 79 5.92 -7.84 -3.51
C LYS A 79 4.71 -8.50 -4.16
N ILE A 80 4.64 -8.54 -5.49
CA ILE A 80 3.64 -9.33 -6.22
C ILE A 80 3.91 -10.81 -5.97
N SER A 81 3.02 -11.48 -5.25
CA SER A 81 3.05 -12.93 -5.09
C SER A 81 2.59 -13.60 -6.39
N SER A 82 3.15 -14.78 -6.69
CA SER A 82 2.62 -15.65 -7.76
C SER A 82 1.12 -15.93 -7.60
N ASN A 83 0.63 -15.87 -6.37
CA ASN A 83 -0.75 -16.21 -5.99
C ASN A 83 -1.73 -15.02 -6.10
N ASP A 84 -1.28 -13.83 -6.53
CA ASP A 84 -2.22 -12.74 -6.81
C ASP A 84 -3.17 -13.15 -7.97
N PRO A 85 -4.50 -13.12 -7.79
CA PRO A 85 -5.42 -13.61 -8.81
C PRO A 85 -5.55 -12.69 -10.04
N TYR A 86 -5.10 -11.44 -9.95
CA TYR A 86 -5.37 -10.39 -10.94
C TYR A 86 -4.12 -9.88 -11.63
N ILE A 87 -3.01 -9.74 -10.91
CA ILE A 87 -1.78 -9.13 -11.41
C ILE A 87 -0.71 -10.21 -11.62
N ALA A 88 -0.14 -10.25 -12.83
CA ALA A 88 0.97 -11.13 -13.17
C ALA A 88 2.32 -10.51 -12.80
N SER A 89 2.50 -9.22 -13.05
CA SER A 89 3.72 -8.49 -12.68
C SER A 89 3.45 -7.00 -12.57
N VAL A 90 4.31 -6.29 -11.84
CA VAL A 90 4.32 -4.82 -11.78
C VAL A 90 5.70 -4.33 -12.20
N ARG A 91 5.73 -3.42 -13.16
CA ARG A 91 6.93 -2.75 -13.63
C ARG A 91 6.85 -1.27 -13.32
N VAL A 92 7.94 -0.73 -12.80
CA VAL A 92 8.09 0.69 -12.49
C VAL A 92 9.23 1.23 -13.34
N GLY A 93 9.02 2.37 -13.99
CA GLY A 93 10.07 2.99 -14.78
C GLY A 93 9.78 4.44 -15.10
N LYS A 94 10.85 5.22 -15.36
CA LYS A 94 10.74 6.59 -15.84
C LYS A 94 10.20 6.58 -17.27
N PHE A 95 9.03 7.18 -17.49
CA PHE A 95 8.40 7.26 -18.81
C PHE A 95 8.75 8.56 -19.55
N LYS A 96 8.77 9.68 -18.83
CA LYS A 96 9.16 11.01 -19.33
C LYS A 96 10.00 11.72 -18.27
N PRO A 97 10.63 12.87 -18.57
CA PRO A 97 11.03 13.80 -17.52
C PRO A 97 9.85 14.01 -16.57
N THR A 98 10.10 13.88 -15.27
CA THR A 98 9.12 14.00 -14.17
C THR A 98 7.95 13.02 -14.15
N VAL A 99 7.83 12.05 -15.07
CA VAL A 99 6.75 11.05 -15.05
C VAL A 99 7.30 9.65 -14.81
N THR A 100 6.87 9.04 -13.71
CA THR A 100 7.10 7.62 -13.42
C THR A 100 5.86 6.82 -13.78
N ARG A 101 6.04 5.74 -14.55
CA ARG A 101 4.96 4.88 -15.02
C ARG A 101 5.00 3.54 -14.29
N LEU A 102 3.83 3.15 -13.79
CA LEU A 102 3.55 1.82 -13.30
C LEU A 102 2.81 1.06 -14.39
N VAL A 103 3.30 -0.12 -14.74
CA VAL A 103 2.65 -1.03 -15.68
C VAL A 103 2.36 -2.32 -14.94
N LEU A 104 1.08 -2.60 -14.74
CA LEU A 104 0.58 -3.82 -14.15
C LEU A 104 0.13 -4.74 -15.27
N ASP A 105 0.81 -5.87 -15.45
CA ASP A 105 0.40 -6.92 -16.37
C ASP A 105 -0.76 -7.70 -15.72
N LEU A 106 -1.86 -7.86 -16.44
CA LEU A 106 -3.08 -8.46 -15.90
C LEU A 106 -3.24 -9.92 -16.32
N LYS A 107 -3.73 -10.76 -15.40
CA LYS A 107 -4.03 -12.18 -15.64
C LYS A 107 -5.40 -12.39 -16.30
N ASN A 108 -6.36 -11.50 -16.02
CA ASN A 108 -7.74 -11.59 -16.47
C ASN A 108 -8.34 -10.18 -16.70
N ASP A 109 -9.63 -10.12 -17.04
CA ASP A 109 -10.35 -8.84 -17.14
C ASP A 109 -10.70 -8.30 -15.76
N VAL A 110 -10.46 -7.00 -15.57
CA VAL A 110 -10.62 -6.31 -14.29
C VAL A 110 -11.42 -5.02 -14.45
N LYS A 111 -11.95 -4.52 -13.34
CA LYS A 111 -12.61 -3.21 -13.20
C LYS A 111 -11.79 -2.38 -12.21
N PRO A 112 -10.82 -1.59 -12.68
CA PRO A 112 -9.95 -0.81 -11.81
C PRO A 112 -10.67 0.43 -11.27
N GLN A 113 -10.39 0.79 -10.02
CA GLN A 113 -10.83 2.02 -9.39
C GLN A 113 -9.62 2.75 -8.81
N LEU A 114 -9.41 4.00 -9.25
CA LEU A 114 -8.32 4.85 -8.81
C LEU A 114 -8.90 6.09 -8.13
N PHE A 115 -8.47 6.35 -6.89
CA PHE A 115 -8.97 7.48 -6.11
C PHE A 115 -7.93 7.97 -5.11
N ASP A 116 -8.08 9.25 -4.73
CA ASP A 116 -7.23 9.90 -3.74
C ASP A 116 -7.89 9.90 -2.36
N LEU A 117 -7.08 9.75 -1.32
CA LEU A 117 -7.45 10.02 0.06
C LEU A 117 -6.63 11.19 0.59
N ASN A 118 -7.33 12.16 1.18
CA ASN A 118 -6.70 13.26 1.90
C ASN A 118 -5.96 12.75 3.16
N PRO A 119 -4.98 13.53 3.67
CA PRO A 119 -4.28 13.21 4.90
C PRO A 119 -5.24 13.05 6.08
N VAL A 120 -4.96 12.07 6.94
CA VAL A 120 -5.74 11.80 8.16
C VAL A 120 -4.85 11.15 9.22
N GLY A 121 -4.83 11.71 10.43
CA GLY A 121 -3.91 11.27 11.47
C GLY A 121 -2.45 11.32 11.00
N ASP A 122 -1.74 10.21 11.15
CA ASP A 122 -0.34 10.08 10.72
C ASP A 122 -0.18 9.71 9.22
N TYR A 123 -1.28 9.48 8.51
CA TYR A 123 -1.25 9.14 7.09
C TYR A 123 -1.23 10.39 6.21
N GLY A 124 -0.33 10.41 5.23
CA GLY A 124 -0.24 11.45 4.21
C GLY A 124 -1.34 11.36 3.15
N TYR A 125 -1.10 12.04 2.01
CA TYR A 125 -1.92 11.86 0.82
C TYR A 125 -1.72 10.44 0.30
N ARG A 126 -2.80 9.78 -0.10
CA ARG A 126 -2.73 8.41 -0.62
C ARG A 126 -3.44 8.32 -1.96
N LEU A 127 -2.74 7.78 -2.95
CA LEU A 127 -3.31 7.30 -4.18
C LEU A 127 -3.60 5.81 -4.02
N VAL A 128 -4.88 5.43 -4.16
CA VAL A 128 -5.34 4.06 -3.95
C VAL A 128 -5.89 3.51 -5.26
N LEU A 129 -5.32 2.39 -5.69
CA LEU A 129 -5.78 1.61 -6.84
C LEU A 129 -6.35 0.27 -6.35
N ASP A 130 -7.65 0.09 -6.54
CA ASP A 130 -8.31 -1.19 -6.36
C ASP A 130 -8.54 -1.86 -7.70
N ILE A 131 -8.22 -3.15 -7.78
CA ILE A 131 -8.37 -3.96 -8.98
C ILE A 131 -9.37 -5.07 -8.67
N TYR A 132 -10.63 -4.83 -9.01
CA TYR A 132 -11.70 -5.81 -8.87
C TYR A 132 -11.77 -6.72 -10.10
N PRO A 133 -12.23 -7.97 -9.95
CA PRO A 133 -12.55 -8.82 -11.09
C PRO A 133 -13.65 -8.18 -11.95
N ALA A 134 -13.56 -8.30 -13.29
CA ALA A 134 -14.64 -7.86 -14.15
C ALA A 134 -15.94 -8.65 -13.91
N LEU A 135 -15.80 -9.93 -13.59
CA LEU A 135 -16.85 -10.84 -13.16
C LEU A 135 -16.52 -11.34 -11.73
N PRO A 136 -17.23 -10.86 -10.70
CA PRO A 136 -17.00 -11.30 -9.33
C PRO A 136 -17.21 -12.80 -9.13
N PRO A 137 -16.44 -13.46 -8.25
CA PRO A 137 -16.67 -14.85 -7.88
C PRO A 137 -18.05 -15.03 -7.23
N ASP A 138 -18.70 -16.16 -7.51
CA ASP A 138 -20.02 -16.48 -6.94
C ASP A 138 -19.87 -16.83 -5.44
N PRO A 139 -20.54 -16.11 -4.53
CA PRO A 139 -20.45 -16.38 -3.09
C PRO A 139 -20.96 -17.77 -2.69
N MET A 140 -21.86 -18.39 -3.47
CA MET A 140 -22.35 -19.74 -3.18
C MET A 140 -21.31 -20.81 -3.49
N MET A 141 -20.45 -20.58 -4.48
CA MET A 141 -19.35 -21.50 -4.79
C MET A 141 -18.28 -21.49 -3.69
N ALA A 142 -18.05 -20.34 -3.04
CA ALA A 142 -17.10 -20.25 -1.93
C ALA A 142 -17.51 -21.10 -0.71
N LEU A 143 -18.81 -21.35 -0.51
CA LEU A 143 -19.31 -22.23 0.56
C LEU A 143 -19.07 -23.71 0.27
N LEU A 144 -18.86 -24.08 -1.00
CA LEU A 144 -18.59 -25.45 -1.42
C LEU A 144 -17.10 -25.81 -1.32
N GLU A 145 -16.23 -24.81 -1.20
CA GLU A 145 -14.80 -25.04 -0.99
C GLU A 145 -14.55 -25.49 0.46
N PRO A 146 -13.90 -26.64 0.70
CA PRO A 146 -13.59 -27.07 2.05
C PRO A 146 -12.65 -26.05 2.71
N PRO A 147 -12.80 -25.76 4.02
CA PRO A 147 -11.93 -24.83 4.71
C PRO A 147 -10.48 -25.31 4.55
N VAL A 148 -9.66 -24.53 3.86
CA VAL A 148 -8.22 -24.76 3.77
C VAL A 148 -7.65 -24.73 5.18
N THR A 149 -7.28 -25.91 5.67
CA THR A 149 -6.65 -26.13 6.98
C THR A 149 -5.33 -25.36 7.03
N THR A 150 -5.39 -24.08 7.38
CA THR A 150 -4.22 -23.37 7.88
C THR A 150 -4.00 -23.91 9.28
N ALA A 151 -3.13 -24.90 9.38
CA ALA A 151 -2.60 -25.39 10.65
C ALA A 151 -1.83 -24.24 11.33
N ALA A 152 -2.57 -23.39 12.05
CA ALA A 152 -2.02 -22.50 13.05
C ALA A 152 -1.98 -23.29 14.36
N SER A 153 -0.79 -23.76 14.68
CA SER A 153 -0.39 -24.22 16.01
C SER A 153 -0.65 -23.13 17.06
N ALA A 154 -1.52 -23.41 18.02
CA ALA A 154 -1.48 -22.84 19.37
C ALA A 154 -2.01 -23.89 20.36
N PRO A 155 -1.36 -24.09 21.52
CA PRO A 155 -1.71 -25.15 22.45
C PRO A 155 -3.03 -24.81 23.15
N VAL A 156 -3.97 -25.73 23.08
CA VAL A 156 -5.19 -25.70 23.88
C VAL A 156 -4.79 -25.98 25.33
N ALA A 157 -4.99 -24.98 26.19
CA ALA A 157 -5.08 -25.17 27.62
C ALA A 157 -6.28 -26.10 27.90
N THR A 158 -5.99 -27.33 28.34
CA THR A 158 -7.01 -28.28 28.77
C THR A 158 -7.26 -28.09 30.27
N GLU A 159 -8.22 -27.24 30.61
CA GLU A 159 -8.99 -27.40 31.85
C GLU A 159 -9.88 -28.63 31.67
N SER A 160 -9.52 -29.75 32.29
CA SER A 160 -10.39 -30.91 32.43
C SER A 160 -10.75 -31.07 33.90
N LEU A 161 -12.01 -30.74 34.19
CA LEU A 161 -12.71 -31.03 35.44
C LEU A 161 -12.68 -32.54 35.71
N ALA A 162 -12.13 -32.92 36.85
CA ALA A 162 -12.31 -34.24 37.46
C ALA A 162 -12.84 -34.06 38.89
N GLN A 163 -13.86 -34.85 39.21
CA GLN A 163 -14.78 -34.67 40.33
C GLN A 163 -14.26 -35.34 41.63
N LYS A 164 -14.49 -34.63 42.75
CA LYS A 164 -14.36 -34.94 44.21
C LYS A 164 -14.72 -36.40 44.62
N PRO A 165 -14.10 -37.06 45.65
CA PRO A 165 -14.12 -36.74 47.11
C PRO A 165 -12.77 -36.94 47.84
N ALA A 166 -12.46 -36.42 49.03
CA ALA A 166 -13.21 -36.38 50.28
C ALA A 166 -12.62 -35.32 51.25
N GLU A 167 -13.35 -35.11 52.33
CA GLU A 167 -13.18 -34.18 53.44
C GLU A 167 -12.24 -34.75 54.52
N GLU A 168 -11.23 -33.99 54.97
CA GLU A 168 -10.76 -34.07 56.37
C GLU A 168 -10.03 -32.78 56.82
N ASN A 169 -10.43 -32.32 58.01
CA ASN A 169 -9.99 -31.14 58.75
C ASN A 169 -8.49 -31.13 59.10
N LYS A 170 -7.86 -29.94 59.10
CA LYS A 170 -7.28 -29.28 60.32
C LYS A 170 -6.52 -27.96 60.02
N VAL A 171 -7.13 -26.87 60.50
CA VAL A 171 -6.56 -25.77 61.32
C VAL A 171 -5.15 -25.21 60.98
N ALA A 172 -5.10 -23.93 60.54
CA ALA A 172 -4.43 -22.80 61.23
C ALA A 172 -4.05 -21.64 60.28
N LEU A 173 -4.70 -20.48 60.43
CA LEU A 173 -4.07 -19.15 60.29
C LEU A 173 -3.51 -18.79 61.69
N PRO A 174 -2.48 -17.93 61.88
CA PRO A 174 -2.34 -16.58 61.29
C PRO A 174 -0.86 -16.24 60.94
N PHE A 175 -0.49 -15.17 60.23
CA PHE A 175 -0.50 -13.76 60.68
C PHE A 175 0.01 -12.86 59.53
N SER A 176 -0.51 -11.65 59.52
CA SER A 176 -0.02 -10.46 58.84
C SER A 176 1.43 -10.09 59.18
N SER A 177 2.18 -9.52 58.23
CA SER A 177 2.67 -8.13 58.35
C SER A 177 3.54 -7.68 57.18
N THR A 178 3.25 -6.46 56.78
CA THR A 178 3.88 -5.53 55.85
C THR A 178 5.34 -5.16 56.19
N SER A 179 5.97 -4.47 55.23
CA SER A 179 7.24 -3.71 55.24
C SER A 179 8.43 -4.50 54.68
N ASN A 180 9.33 -3.94 53.87
CA ASN A 180 9.92 -2.64 54.10
C ASN A 180 10.43 -1.96 52.81
N LYS A 181 10.44 -0.64 52.88
CA LYS A 181 10.87 0.35 51.90
C LYS A 181 12.38 0.59 52.03
N SER A 182 12.92 1.18 50.98
CA SER A 182 14.29 1.60 50.71
C SER A 182 15.07 2.26 51.86
N ASN A 183 16.39 2.03 51.90
CA ASN A 183 17.43 3.04 51.62
C ASN A 183 18.81 2.50 52.01
N GLY A 184 19.81 2.82 51.19
CA GLY A 184 21.23 2.53 51.40
C GLY A 184 21.97 2.60 50.09
#